data_AF-A0A931QDB1-F1
#
_entry.id   AF-A0A931QDB1-F1
#
_cell.length_a   1.000
_cell.length_b   1.000
_cell.length_c   1.000
_cell.angle_alpha   90.00
_cell.angle_beta   90.00
_cell.angle_gamma   90.00
#
_symmetry.space_group_name_H-M   'P 1'
#
loop_
_entity.id
_entity.type
_entity.pdbx_description
1 polymer ?
#
loop_
_entity_poly.entity_id
_entity_poly.type
_entity_poly.pdbx_seq_one_letter_code
_entity_poly.pdbx_strand_id
1 'polypeptide(L)'
;MHAWSWSTLTKVAGHPSLWLTAVRQGLRLAQPGWWRQWPPVPSVPDSYMRFRLVTAYGDPEAELEADDVVTYLRWCRTWRALAR
;
A
#
# COMPACT_ATOMS: atom_id res chain seq x y z
N MET A 1 9.12 -11.14 -11.40
CA MET A 1 8.57 -11.59 -10.09
C MET A 1 9.38 -10.87 -9.01
N HIS A 2 8.87 -9.72 -8.55
CA HIS A 2 9.65 -8.71 -7.82
C HIS A 2 9.89 -9.12 -6.36
N ALA A 3 11.15 -9.07 -5.90
CA ALA A 3 11.58 -9.38 -4.53
C ALA A 3 11.08 -8.38 -3.47
N TRP A 4 10.17 -7.48 -3.83
CA TRP A 4 9.74 -6.34 -3.02
C TRP A 4 8.58 -6.65 -2.06
N SER A 5 7.84 -7.74 -2.28
CA SER A 5 6.72 -8.13 -1.41
C SER A 5 7.18 -8.47 0.00
N TRP A 6 8.30 -9.18 0.13
CA TRP A 6 8.80 -9.63 1.43
C TRP A 6 9.40 -8.48 2.26
N SER A 7 10.21 -7.62 1.65
CA SER A 7 10.81 -6.45 2.33
C SER A 7 9.76 -5.45 2.79
N THR A 8 8.68 -5.28 2.03
CA THR A 8 7.57 -4.40 2.40
C THR A 8 6.79 -4.97 3.59
N LEU A 9 6.48 -6.27 3.56
CA LEU A 9 5.78 -6.94 4.66
C LEU A 9 6.59 -6.89 5.95
N THR A 10 7.91 -7.12 5.90
CA THR A 10 8.77 -7.07 7.10
C THR A 10 8.86 -5.65 7.69
N LYS A 11 9.00 -4.61 6.85
CA LYS A 11 9.02 -3.23 7.34
C LYS A 11 7.69 -2.80 7.96
N VAL A 12 6.56 -3.17 7.36
CA VAL A 12 5.25 -2.90 7.94
C VAL A 12 5.03 -3.71 9.24
N ALA A 13 5.51 -4.96 9.29
CA ALA A 13 5.45 -5.79 10.49
C ALA A 13 6.19 -5.14 11.68
N GLY A 14 7.32 -4.46 11.43
CA GLY A 14 8.06 -3.68 12.44
C GLY A 14 7.32 -2.45 13.00
N HIS A 15 6.17 -2.07 12.43
CA HIS A 15 5.38 -0.92 12.84
C HIS A 15 3.94 -1.31 13.25
N PRO A 16 3.72 -1.84 14.47
CA PRO A 16 2.41 -2.34 14.90
C PRO A 16 1.31 -1.28 14.89
N SER A 17 1.67 -0.02 15.14
CA SER A 17 0.73 1.11 15.08
C SER A 17 0.22 1.46 13.68
N LEU A 18 0.77 0.83 12.63
CA LEU A 18 0.36 1.00 11.23
C LEU A 18 -0.45 -0.19 10.71
N TRP A 19 -0.54 -1.31 11.41
CA TRP A 19 -1.20 -2.52 10.90
C TRP A 19 -2.67 -2.30 10.55
N LEU A 20 -3.41 -1.65 11.46
CA LEU A 20 -4.81 -1.32 11.20
C LEU A 20 -4.95 -0.36 10.00
N THR A 21 -4.01 0.57 9.84
CA THR A 21 -3.99 1.47 8.68
C THR A 21 -3.67 0.70 7.41
N ALA A 22 -2.69 -0.21 7.43
CA ALA A 22 -2.29 -1.05 6.31
C ALA A 22 -3.44 -1.91 5.81
N VAL A 23 -4.08 -2.67 6.70
CA VAL A 23 -5.25 -3.51 6.36
C VAL A 23 -6.36 -2.65 5.78
N ARG A 24 -6.67 -1.51 6.40
CA ARG A 24 -7.76 -0.65 5.94
C ARG A 24 -7.48 -0.02 4.58
N GLN A 25 -6.27 0.45 4.33
CA GLN A 25 -5.92 0.99 3.01
C GLN A 25 -5.89 -0.12 1.97
N GLY A 26 -5.33 -1.28 2.30
CA GLY A 26 -5.33 -2.46 1.43
C GLY A 26 -6.75 -2.84 1.00
N LEU A 27 -7.67 -2.97 1.96
CA LEU A 27 -9.09 -3.27 1.67
C LEU A 27 -9.79 -2.16 0.87
N ARG A 28 -9.44 -0.89 1.10
CA ARG A 28 -10.04 0.25 0.38
C ARG A 28 -9.58 0.32 -1.07
N LEU A 29 -8.33 -0.07 -1.33
CA LEU A 29 -7.71 -0.01 -2.65
C LEU A 29 -7.83 -1.32 -3.42
N ALA A 30 -8.30 -2.38 -2.77
CA ALA A 30 -8.43 -3.69 -3.38
C ALA A 30 -9.41 -3.67 -4.56
N GLN A 31 -9.06 -4.37 -5.62
CA GLN A 31 -9.95 -4.56 -6.77
C GLN A 31 -11.25 -5.29 -6.36
N PRO A 32 -12.42 -4.89 -6.88
CA PRO A 32 -13.67 -5.60 -6.62
C PRO A 32 -13.54 -7.10 -6.92
N GLY A 33 -13.97 -7.97 -5.99
CA GLY A 33 -13.89 -9.41 -6.16
C GLY A 33 -12.53 -10.03 -5.84
N TRP A 34 -11.59 -9.29 -5.24
CA TRP A 34 -10.30 -9.83 -4.75
C TRP A 34 -10.43 -11.08 -3.88
N TRP A 35 -11.54 -11.22 -3.14
CA TRP A 35 -11.82 -12.38 -2.28
C TRP A 35 -12.28 -13.63 -3.03
N ARG A 36 -12.60 -13.52 -4.33
CA ARG A 36 -13.10 -14.65 -5.14
C ARG A 36 -12.00 -15.57 -5.64
N GLN A 37 -10.74 -15.11 -5.62
CA GLN A 37 -9.59 -15.86 -6.07
C GLN A 37 -8.76 -16.29 -4.85
N TRP A 38 -8.35 -17.56 -4.81
CA TRP A 38 -7.50 -18.08 -3.73
C TRP A 38 -6.02 -17.94 -4.13
N PRO A 39 -5.13 -17.45 -3.24
CA PRO A 39 -5.41 -16.92 -1.91
C PRO A 39 -6.08 -15.53 -1.95
N PRO A 40 -7.04 -15.22 -1.04
CA PRO A 40 -7.80 -13.98 -1.05
C PRO A 40 -6.94 -12.84 -0.48
N VAL A 41 -5.96 -12.40 -1.26
CA VAL A 41 -5.08 -11.29 -0.90
C VAL A 41 -5.60 -10.02 -1.59
N PRO A 42 -5.77 -8.90 -0.87
CA PRO A 42 -6.11 -7.62 -1.47
C PRO A 42 -5.10 -7.26 -2.58
N SER A 43 -5.54 -7.38 -3.83
CA SER A 43 -4.75 -6.95 -4.98
C SER A 43 -5.11 -5.51 -5.32
N VAL A 44 -4.11 -4.65 -5.39
CA VAL A 44 -4.25 -3.25 -5.75
C VAL A 44 -4.15 -3.15 -7.28
N PRO A 45 -5.06 -2.43 -7.97
CA PRO A 45 -5.00 -2.33 -9.42
C PRO A 45 -3.75 -1.60 -9.92
N ASP A 46 -3.16 -2.09 -11.00
CA ASP A 46 -1.97 -1.48 -11.62
C ASP A 46 -2.21 -0.03 -12.04
N SER A 47 -3.44 0.31 -12.44
CA SER A 47 -3.81 1.69 -12.77
C SER A 47 -3.68 2.64 -11.57
N TYR A 48 -4.03 2.17 -10.37
CA TYR A 48 -3.85 2.94 -9.15
C TYR A 48 -2.36 3.06 -8.77
N MET A 49 -1.57 1.98 -8.95
CA MET A 49 -0.12 2.04 -8.70
C MET A 49 0.57 3.00 -9.67
N ARG A 50 0.24 2.94 -10.96
CA ARG A 50 0.78 3.87 -11.96
C ARG A 50 0.45 5.32 -11.62
N PHE A 51 -0.80 5.61 -11.27
CA PHE A 51 -1.19 6.94 -10.80
C PHE A 51 -0.39 7.37 -9.56
N ARG A 52 -0.21 6.46 -8.60
CA ARG A 52 0.53 6.75 -7.37
C ARG A 52 1.99 7.06 -7.64
N LEU A 53 2.62 6.32 -8.53
CA LEU A 53 4.02 6.50 -8.92
C LEU A 53 4.22 7.83 -9.66
N VAL A 54 3.36 8.15 -10.64
CA VAL A 54 3.39 9.45 -11.34
C VAL A 54 3.23 10.62 -10.36
N THR A 55 2.32 10.52 -9.40
CA THR A 55 2.08 11.62 -8.45
C THR A 55 3.16 11.78 -7.38
N ALA A 56 3.85 10.70 -7.02
CA ALA A 56 4.90 10.73 -6.00
C ALA A 56 6.29 11.02 -6.58
N TYR A 57 6.60 10.43 -7.74
CA TYR A 57 7.94 10.42 -8.34
C TYR A 57 8.00 11.09 -9.72
N GLY A 58 6.86 11.43 -10.32
CA GLY A 58 6.80 11.95 -11.70
C GLY A 58 6.97 10.87 -12.78
N ASP A 59 7.18 9.62 -12.39
CA ASP A 59 7.47 8.50 -13.29
C ASP A 59 6.52 7.32 -12.98
N PRO A 60 5.73 6.82 -13.96
CA PRO A 60 4.83 5.68 -13.79
C PRO A 60 5.53 4.33 -13.54
N GLU A 61 6.82 4.24 -13.81
CA GLU A 61 7.62 3.01 -13.68
C GLU A 61 8.67 3.10 -12.56
N ALA A 62 8.63 4.18 -11.77
CA ALA A 62 9.49 4.34 -10.60
C ALA A 62 9.37 3.13 -9.66
N GLU A 63 10.52 2.66 -9.17
CA GLU A 63 10.55 1.63 -8.15
C GLU A 63 10.11 2.23 -6.81
N LEU A 64 9.08 1.64 -6.20
CA LEU A 64 8.74 1.95 -4.82
C LEU A 64 9.71 1.20 -3.89
N GLU A 65 10.19 1.86 -2.85
CA GLU A 65 10.95 1.22 -1.79
C GLU A 65 10.04 0.83 -0.61
N ALA A 66 10.47 -0.15 0.19
CA ALA A 66 9.68 -0.61 1.33
C ALA A 66 9.44 0.51 2.37
N ASP A 67 10.35 1.50 2.46
CA ASP A 67 10.18 2.67 3.33
C ASP A 67 9.11 3.64 2.82
N ASP A 68 8.87 3.68 1.51
CA ASP A 68 7.82 4.52 0.92
C ASP A 68 6.45 4.03 1.34
N VAL A 69 6.27 2.72 1.48
CA VAL A 69 5.02 2.13 1.97
C VAL A 69 4.78 2.51 3.43
N VAL A 70 5.81 2.46 4.28
CA VAL A 70 5.71 2.90 5.68
C VAL A 70 5.39 4.39 5.76
N THR A 71 6.06 5.21 4.95
CA THR A 71 5.84 6.66 4.87
C THR A 71 4.42 6.98 4.42
N TYR A 72 3.93 6.28 3.40
CA TYR A 72 2.55 6.41 2.91
C TYR A 72 1.53 6.04 3.99
N LEU A 73 1.73 4.92 4.71
CA LEU A 73 0.82 4.51 5.77
C LEU A 73 0.80 5.49 6.95
N ARG A 74 1.96 6.05 7.33
CA ARG A 74 2.04 7.13 8.32
C ARG A 74 1.25 8.35 7.86
N TRP A 75 1.43 8.77 6.61
CA TRP A 75 0.67 9.87 6.02
C TRP A 75 -0.84 9.60 6.05
N CYS A 76 -1.30 8.42 5.62
CA CYS A 76 -2.72 8.06 5.67
C CYS A 76 -3.30 8.10 7.09
N ARG A 77 -2.53 7.67 8.09
CA ARG A 77 -2.94 7.70 9.50
C ARG A 77 -3.07 9.14 10.00
N THR A 78 -2.05 9.97 9.77
CA THR A 78 -2.03 11.37 10.17
C THR A 78 -3.15 12.15 9.49
N TRP A 79 -3.32 11.99 8.18
CA TRP A 79 -4.39 12.66 7.42
C TRP A 79 -5.78 12.32 7.97
N ARG A 80 -6.02 11.04 8.31
CA ARG A 80 -7.29 10.63 8.92
C ARG A 80 -7.52 11.22 10.31
N ALA A 81 -6.46 11.43 11.08
CA ALA A 81 -6.56 12.07 12.39
C ALA A 81 -6.87 13.57 12.27
N LEU A 82 -6.33 14.23 11.24
CA LEU A 82 -6.57 15.66 10.97
C LEU A 82 -7.92 15.93 10.29
N ALA A 83 -8.45 14.99 9.52
CA ALA A 83 -9.73 15.12 8.83
C ALA A 83 -10.97 14.85 9.73
N ARG A 84 -10.77 14.79 11.05
CA ARG A 84 -11.84 14.69 12.07
C ARG A 84 -12.03 16.04 12.73
#